data_AF-A0A1F9Y9Y9-F1
#
_entry.id   AF-A0A1F9Y9Y9-F1
#
_cell.length_a   1.000
_cell.length_b   1.000
_cell.length_c   1.000
_cell.angle_alpha   90.00
_cell.angle_beta   90.00
_cell.angle_gamma   90.00
#
_symmetry.space_group_name_H-M   'P 1'
#
loop_
_entity.id
_entity.type
_entity.pdbx_description
1 polymer ?
#
loop_
_entity_poly.entity_id
_entity_poly.type
_entity_poly.pdbx_seq_one_letter_code
_entity_poly.pdbx_strand_id
1 'polypeptide(L)' 'MARHICQDCGYVYDPDAALQNRISSSNIVQDVINSYSSMVTPMDDSEVVQFDKLPEDWTCPRCGAGKAKFEPE' A
#
# COMPACT_ATOMS: atom_id res chain seq x y z
N MET A 1 8.46 -8.30 -1.67
CA MET A 1 9.54 -7.30 -1.75
C MET A 1 9.90 -6.84 -0.34
N ALA A 2 10.95 -6.03 -0.15
CA ALA A 2 11.33 -5.57 1.19
C ALA A 2 10.33 -4.53 1.72
N ARG A 3 9.79 -4.76 2.92
CA ARG A 3 8.99 -3.78 3.64
C ARG A 3 9.92 -2.68 4.15
N HIS A 4 9.44 -1.45 4.25
CA HIS A 4 10.24 -0.34 4.75
C HIS A 4 9.50 0.36 5.89
N ILE A 5 10.19 0.62 6.99
CA ILE A 5 9.61 1.29 8.16
C ILE A 5 10.20 2.67 8.36
N CYS A 6 9.32 3.64 8.51
CA CYS A 6 9.66 5.00 8.90
C CYS A 6 10.10 5.02 10.37
N GLN A 7 11.35 5.43 10.63
CA GLN A 7 11.92 5.51 11.97
C GLN A 7 11.30 6.61 12.84
N ASP A 8 10.75 7.68 12.24
CA ASP A 8 10.17 8.80 13.00
C ASP A 8 8.76 8.49 13.54
N CYS A 9 8.00 7.62 12.86
CA CYS A 9 6.60 7.39 13.21
C CYS A 9 6.14 5.93 13.19
N GLY A 10 6.97 4.98 12.73
CA GLY A 10 6.63 3.57 12.63
C GLY A 10 5.66 3.22 11.49
N TYR A 11 5.46 4.09 10.51
CA TYR A 11 4.69 3.75 9.30
C TYR A 11 5.41 2.66 8.51
N VAL A 12 4.68 1.59 8.14
CA VAL A 12 5.19 0.46 7.36
C VAL A 12 4.72 0.62 5.91
N TYR A 13 5.67 0.82 5.01
CA TYR A 13 5.45 0.71 3.56
C TYR A 13 5.64 -0.75 3.15
N ASP A 14 4.55 -1.39 2.72
CA ASP A 14 4.56 -2.74 2.18
C ASP A 14 4.03 -2.70 0.73
N PRO A 15 4.91 -2.82 -0.28
CA PRO A 15 4.50 -2.77 -1.68
C PRO A 15 3.66 -3.99 -2.08
N ASP A 16 3.73 -5.10 -1.33
CA ASP A 16 2.97 -6.33 -1.58
C ASP A 16 1.65 -6.37 -0.79
N ALA A 17 1.34 -5.36 0.03
CA ALA A 17 0.10 -5.33 0.83
C ALA A 17 -1.17 -5.37 -0.03
N ALA A 18 -1.10 -4.98 -1.30
CA ALA A 18 -2.19 -5.11 -2.26
C ALA A 18 -2.56 -6.57 -2.61
N LEU A 19 -1.71 -7.56 -2.30
CA LEU A 19 -1.99 -8.97 -2.58
C LEU A 19 -2.79 -9.70 -1.48
N GLN A 20 -3.14 -9.04 -0.37
CA GLN A 20 -3.80 -9.70 0.78
C GLN A 20 -5.30 -9.98 0.60
N ASN A 21 -5.87 -9.78 -0.59
CA ASN A 21 -7.23 -10.22 -0.92
C ASN A 21 -7.31 -11.16 -2.13
N ARG A 22 -6.21 -11.84 -2.47
CA ARG A 22 -6.25 -12.96 -3.42
C ARG A 22 -6.32 -14.29 -2.67
N ILE A 23 -7.57 -14.69 -2.45
CA ILE A 23 -8.02 -16.06 -2.18
C ILE A 23 -7.89 -16.49 -0.71
N SER A 24 -8.96 -16.26 0.05
CA SER A 24 -9.40 -17.32 0.96
C SER A 24 -10.92 -17.49 0.88
N SER A 25 -11.30 -18.51 0.11
CA SER A 25 -12.49 -19.33 0.29
C SER A 25 -13.85 -18.73 -0.11
N SER A 26 -14.31 -19.16 -1.29
CA SER A 26 -15.71 -19.41 -1.65
C SER A 26 -16.71 -18.22 -1.66
N ASN A 27 -16.96 -17.70 -2.87
CA ASN A 27 -18.30 -17.37 -3.41
C ASN A 27 -19.30 -16.50 -2.61
N ILE A 28 -18.91 -15.59 -1.71
CA ILE A 28 -19.90 -14.77 -0.95
C ILE A 28 -19.77 -13.23 -1.09
N VAL A 29 -18.66 -12.67 -1.60
CA VAL A 29 -18.43 -11.21 -1.45
C VAL A 29 -18.48 -10.37 -2.72
N GLN A 30 -18.69 -10.94 -3.92
CA GLN A 30 -18.66 -10.13 -5.14
C GLN A 30 -19.81 -9.11 -5.22
N ASP A 31 -20.99 -9.43 -4.69
CA ASP A 31 -22.12 -8.50 -4.64
C ASP A 31 -21.92 -7.35 -3.64
N VAL A 32 -21.16 -7.58 -2.56
CA VAL A 32 -20.84 -6.55 -1.56
C VAL A 32 -19.79 -5.58 -2.11
N ILE A 33 -18.79 -6.11 -2.83
CA ILE A 33 -17.75 -5.32 -3.53
C ILE A 33 -18.42 -4.32 -4.49
N ASN A 34 -19.46 -4.74 -5.21
CA ASN A 34 -20.17 -3.88 -6.16
C ASN A 34 -20.98 -2.75 -5.49
N SER A 35 -21.41 -2.91 -4.24
CA SER A 35 -22.19 -1.87 -3.52
C SER A 35 -21.33 -0.71 -3.00
N TYR A 36 -20.06 -0.97 -2.69
CA TYR A 36 -19.12 0.02 -2.15
C TYR A 36 -18.13 0.56 -3.19
N SER A 37 -18.22 0.08 -4.44
CA SER A 37 -17.34 0.44 -5.54
C SER A 37 -17.47 1.91 -6.01
N SER A 38 -18.53 2.64 -5.61
CA SER A 38 -18.70 4.05 -6.00
C SER A 38 -17.90 5.08 -5.17
N MET A 39 -17.15 4.67 -4.15
CA MET A 39 -16.29 5.58 -3.35
C MET A 39 -14.82 5.21 -3.34
N VAL A 40 -14.45 4.08 -3.95
CA VAL A 40 -13.05 3.74 -4.18
C VAL A 40 -12.60 4.49 -5.43
N THR A 41 -11.60 5.33 -5.32
CA THR A 41 -10.85 5.82 -6.48
C THR A 41 -9.91 4.69 -6.91
N PRO A 42 -10.16 3.98 -8.03
CA PRO A 42 -9.14 3.14 -8.64
C PRO A 42 -8.13 4.04 -9.35
N MET A 43 -7.19 4.61 -8.58
CA MET A 43 -5.92 5.02 -9.17
C MET A 43 -4.98 3.82 -9.02
N ASP A 44 -5.10 2.93 -10.00
CA ASP A 44 -4.24 1.78 -10.30
C ASP A 44 -4.03 0.73 -9.20
N ASP A 45 -5.02 -0.15 -9.06
CA ASP A 45 -4.99 -1.37 -8.26
C ASP A 45 -4.24 -2.51 -9.00
N SER A 46 -3.02 -2.25 -9.47
CA SER A 46 -2.25 -3.30 -10.16
C SER A 46 -0.72 -3.20 -10.09
N GLU A 47 -0.15 -2.03 -9.83
CA GLU A 47 1.30 -1.90 -9.83
C GLU A 47 1.90 -1.94 -8.42
N VAL A 48 2.58 -3.04 -8.13
CA VAL A 48 3.48 -3.15 -6.99
C VAL A 48 4.63 -2.13 -7.20
N VAL A 49 4.50 -0.96 -6.60
CA VAL A 49 5.54 0.08 -6.67
C VAL A 49 6.64 -0.25 -5.67
N GLN A 50 7.84 -0.57 -6.14
CA GLN A 50 9.01 -0.74 -5.27
C GLN A 50 9.36 0.58 -4.57
N PHE A 51 9.82 0.53 -3.31
CA PHE A 51 10.21 1.72 -2.55
C PHE A 51 11.28 2.57 -3.28
N ASP A 52 12.20 1.91 -3.97
CA ASP A 52 13.25 2.56 -4.79
C ASP A 52 12.68 3.31 -6.01
N LYS A 53 11.50 2.93 -6.48
CA LYS A 53 10.80 3.56 -7.62
C LYS A 53 9.90 4.71 -7.21
N LEU A 54 9.71 4.93 -5.91
CA LEU A 54 8.96 6.09 -5.43
C LEU A 54 9.66 7.40 -5.82
N PRO A 55 8.91 8.43 -6.22
CA PRO A 55 9.43 9.77 -6.50
C PRO A 55 10.31 10.33 -5.37
N GLU A 56 11.23 11.24 -5.69
CA GLU A 56 12.11 11.87 -4.70
C GLU A 56 11.37 12.82 -3.75
N ASP A 57 10.26 13.39 -4.19
CA ASP A 57 9.34 14.24 -3.42
C ASP A 57 8.38 13.43 -2.54
N TRP A 58 8.41 12.09 -2.61
CA TRP A 58 7.57 11.26 -1.78
C TRP A 58 7.96 11.39 -0.30
N THR A 59 6.96 11.62 0.54
CA THR A 59 7.10 11.72 2.00
C THR A 59 6.16 10.75 2.69
N CYS A 60 6.55 10.31 3.89
CA CYS A 60 5.74 9.46 4.74
C CYS A 60 4.32 10.05 4.90
N PRO A 61 3.26 9.31 4.54
CA PRO A 61 1.89 9.82 4.62
C PRO A 61 1.42 10.03 6.07
N ARG A 62 2.12 9.44 7.05
CA ARG A 62 1.79 9.57 8.47
C ARG A 62 2.41 10.80 9.12
N CYS A 63 3.65 11.17 8.77
CA CYS A 63 4.41 12.20 9.48
C CYS A 63 5.13 13.23 8.59
N GLY A 64 5.13 13.06 7.26
CA GLY A 64 5.83 13.95 6.33
C GLY A 64 7.35 13.77 6.28
N ALA A 65 7.92 12.79 6.98
CA ALA A 65 9.34 12.47 6.88
C ALA A 65 9.70 11.97 5.47
N GLY A 66 10.83 12.40 4.92
CA GLY A 66 11.31 11.94 3.61
C GLY A 66 11.77 10.47 3.60
N LYS A 67 12.04 9.92 2.40
CA LYS A 67 12.52 8.54 2.20
C LYS A 67 13.78 8.18 2.99
N ALA A 68 14.64 9.15 3.31
CA ALA A 68 15.86 8.94 4.08
C ALA A 68 15.61 8.46 5.53
N LYS A 69 14.38 8.58 6.03
CA LYS A 69 13.97 8.12 7.36
C LYS A 69 13.35 6.72 7.37
N PHE A 70 13.40 6.02 6.24
CA PHE A 70 12.91 4.66 6.11
C PHE A 70 14.05 3.65 6.14
N GLU A 71 13.87 2.56 6.86
CA GLU A 71 14.79 1.41 6.88
C GLU A 71 14.08 0.15 6.39
N PRO A 72 14.77 -0.75 5.67
CA PRO A 72 14.20 -2.03 5.27
C PRO A 72 13.98 -2.94 6.49
N GLU A 73 12.85 -3.64 6.51
CA GLU A 73 12.51 -4.71 7.45
C GLU A 73 12.58 -6.11 6.84
#